data_AF-A0A015JQN9-F1
#
_entry.id   AF-A0A015JQN9-F1
#
_cell.length_a   1.000
_cell.length_b   1.000
_cell.length_c   1.000
_cell.angle_alpha   90.00
_cell.angle_beta   90.00
_cell.angle_gamma   90.00
#
_symmetry.space_group_name_H-M   'P 1'
#
loop_
_entity.id
_entity.type
_entity.pdbx_description
1 polymer ?
#
loop_
_entity_poly.entity_id
_entity_poly.type
_entity_poly.pdbx_seq_one_letter_code
_entity_poly.pdbx_strand_id
1 'polypeptide(L)'
;MCDEVDCSLSRYPSYGARARCDGSNDNKKILVFFNDQHDYTDCVSSSRADLLNLAFTHYSPADAKLNDEAKSLFVTDIPLFLNETQVRQAFSRYGTVIKCKLTPKKHYYNGHIQFSSTDAITQFNDI
;
A
#
# COMPACT_ATOMS: atom_id res chain seq x y z
N MET A 1 8.22 9.94 -13.96
CA MET A 1 6.89 9.69 -13.37
C MET A 1 6.53 10.68 -12.28
N CYS A 2 7.10 10.63 -11.06
CA CYS A 2 6.74 11.63 -10.03
C CYS A 2 7.03 13.09 -10.54
N ASP A 3 8.11 13.31 -11.30
CA ASP A 3 8.44 14.61 -11.92
C ASP A 3 7.48 15.05 -13.04
N GLU A 4 6.92 14.12 -13.81
CA GLU A 4 5.94 14.44 -14.87
C GLU A 4 4.60 14.82 -14.26
N VAL A 5 4.22 14.15 -13.17
CA VAL A 5 3.04 14.51 -12.36
C VAL A 5 3.22 15.90 -11.77
N ASP A 6 4.38 16.20 -11.20
CA ASP A 6 4.70 17.54 -10.68
C ASP A 6 4.55 18.63 -11.77
N CYS A 7 5.12 18.40 -12.95
CA CYS A 7 5.01 19.31 -14.09
C CYS A 7 3.55 19.50 -14.52
N SER A 8 2.78 18.42 -14.65
CA SER A 8 1.36 18.47 -15.05
C SER A 8 0.50 19.24 -14.05
N LEU A 9 0.74 19.02 -12.75
CA LEU A 9 -0.07 19.57 -11.67
C LEU A 9 0.37 20.97 -11.22
N SER A 10 1.53 21.46 -11.69
CA SER A 10 1.99 22.83 -11.45
C SER A 10 1.02 23.92 -11.93
N ARG A 11 0.05 23.57 -12.80
CA ARG A 11 -1.03 24.46 -13.22
C ARG A 11 -1.99 24.85 -12.08
N TYR A 12 -2.05 24.04 -11.01
CA TYR A 12 -2.93 24.26 -9.87
C TYR A 12 -2.20 25.08 -8.79
N PRO A 13 -2.66 26.30 -8.48
CA PRO A 13 -2.02 27.14 -7.47
C PRO A 13 -1.95 26.51 -6.08
N SER A 14 -2.93 25.65 -5.73
CA SER A 14 -2.96 25.00 -4.42
C SER A 14 -2.18 23.68 -4.36
N TYR A 15 -1.54 23.26 -5.45
CA TYR A 15 -0.67 22.08 -5.45
C TYR A 15 0.55 22.33 -4.55
N GLY A 16 0.42 21.94 -3.29
CA GLY A 16 1.28 22.43 -2.21
C GLY A 16 2.56 21.64 -2.00
N ALA A 17 2.65 20.41 -2.51
CA ALA A 17 3.78 19.53 -2.27
C ALA A 17 4.03 18.60 -3.46
N ARG A 18 5.30 18.21 -3.61
CA ARG A 18 5.75 17.25 -4.63
C ARG A 18 5.00 15.92 -4.52
N ALA A 19 4.61 15.36 -5.66
CA ALA A 19 3.93 14.08 -5.74
C ALA A 19 4.82 13.01 -5.12
N ARG A 20 4.20 12.13 -4.33
CA ARG A 20 4.92 11.05 -3.64
C ARG A 20 4.50 9.72 -4.21
N CYS A 21 5.50 8.93 -4.56
CA CYS A 21 5.31 7.56 -4.99
C CYS A 21 5.29 6.68 -3.71
N ASP A 22 4.16 6.05 -3.39
CA ASP A 22 3.97 5.18 -2.21
C ASP A 22 3.72 3.72 -2.64
N GLY A 23 4.01 2.76 -1.76
CA GLY A 23 3.84 1.33 -2.05
C GLY A 23 4.91 0.74 -2.98
N SER A 24 4.74 -0.55 -3.29
CA SER A 24 5.66 -1.34 -4.12
C SER A 24 4.89 -2.28 -5.04
N ASN A 25 5.52 -2.65 -6.17
CA ASN A 25 4.95 -3.49 -7.23
C ASN A 25 3.56 -2.97 -7.66
N ASP A 26 2.56 -3.84 -7.72
CA ASP A 26 1.20 -3.51 -8.18
C ASP A 26 0.42 -2.61 -7.20
N ASN A 27 0.93 -2.43 -5.97
CA ASN A 27 0.35 -1.50 -4.99
C ASN A 27 1.02 -0.11 -5.06
N LYS A 28 1.79 0.19 -6.11
CA LYS A 28 2.41 1.50 -6.28
C LYS A 28 1.33 2.55 -6.54
N LYS A 29 1.27 3.56 -5.68
CA LYS A 29 0.33 4.69 -5.73
C LYS A 29 1.10 5.98 -5.88
N ILE A 30 0.48 6.97 -6.52
CA ILE A 30 1.00 8.34 -6.56
C ILE A 30 0.06 9.18 -5.68
N LEU A 31 0.60 9.69 -4.58
CA LEU A 31 -0.10 10.55 -3.65
C LEU A 31 0.19 12.01 -4.00
N VAL A 32 -0.88 12.79 -4.12
CA VAL A 32 -0.87 14.19 -4.51
C VAL A 32 -1.68 14.95 -3.46
N PHE A 33 -1.20 16.13 -3.08
CA PHE A 33 -1.84 16.97 -2.07
C PHE A 33 -2.21 18.34 -2.66
N PHE A 34 -3.46 18.74 -2.43
CA PHE A 34 -3.97 20.07 -2.77
C PHE A 34 -4.37 20.77 -1.48
N ASN A 35 -4.03 22.06 -1.37
CA ASN A 35 -4.39 22.90 -0.22
C ASN A 35 -5.79 23.51 -0.36
N ASP A 36 -6.41 23.40 -1.54
CA ASP A 36 -7.73 23.94 -1.84
C ASP A 36 -8.66 22.88 -2.44
N GLN A 37 -9.93 22.93 -2.06
CA GLN A 37 -10.94 21.96 -2.45
C GLN A 37 -11.34 22.08 -3.94
N HIS A 38 -11.28 23.29 -4.52
CA HIS A 38 -11.65 23.52 -5.91
C HIS A 38 -10.65 22.84 -6.86
N ASP A 39 -9.36 23.14 -6.68
CA ASP A 39 -8.28 22.52 -7.44
C ASP A 39 -8.25 20.99 -7.29
N TYR A 40 -8.48 20.50 -6.06
CA TYR A 40 -8.63 19.08 -5.79
C TYR A 40 -9.76 18.45 -6.63
N THR A 41 -10.94 19.06 -6.61
CA THR A 41 -12.13 18.52 -7.29
C THR A 41 -11.99 18.58 -8.81
N ASP A 42 -11.44 19.68 -9.33
CA ASP A 42 -11.10 19.80 -10.76
C ASP A 42 -10.09 18.74 -11.18
N CYS A 43 -9.10 18.46 -10.32
CA CYS A 43 -8.10 17.45 -10.61
C CYS A 43 -8.63 16.01 -10.64
N VAL A 44 -9.52 15.66 -9.71
CA VAL A 44 -10.12 14.32 -9.65
C VAL A 44 -11.16 14.10 -10.76
N SER A 45 -11.83 15.16 -11.20
CA SER A 45 -12.85 15.08 -12.27
C SER A 45 -12.27 15.11 -13.69
N SER A 46 -11.02 15.55 -13.85
CA SER A 46 -10.37 15.68 -15.15
C SER A 46 -9.56 14.43 -15.53
N SER A 47 -9.77 13.93 -16.75
CA SER A 47 -8.84 12.97 -17.36
C SER A 47 -7.52 13.65 -17.72
N ARG A 48 -6.39 12.98 -17.48
CA ARG A 48 -5.04 13.51 -17.71
C ARG A 48 -4.34 12.79 -18.87
N ALA A 49 -4.64 13.23 -20.09
CA ALA A 49 -4.02 12.67 -21.30
C ALA A 49 -2.49 12.80 -21.29
N ASP A 50 -1.97 13.87 -20.69
CA ASP A 50 -0.55 14.12 -20.47
C ASP A 50 0.11 13.16 -19.47
N LEU A 51 -0.68 12.43 -18.68
CA LEU A 51 -0.23 11.41 -17.73
C LEU A 51 -0.76 10.03 -18.10
N LEU A 52 -0.78 9.68 -19.39
CA LEU A 52 -1.25 8.38 -19.90
C LEU A 52 -2.71 8.07 -19.51
N ASN A 53 -3.55 9.10 -19.39
CA ASN A 53 -4.93 9.00 -18.91
C ASN A 53 -5.04 8.45 -17.48
N LEU A 54 -4.07 8.75 -16.62
CA LEU A 54 -4.16 8.41 -15.21
C LEU A 54 -5.39 9.09 -14.58
N ALA A 55 -6.17 8.29 -13.87
CA ALA A 55 -7.30 8.77 -13.08
C ALA A 55 -6.87 9.01 -11.63
N PHE A 56 -7.06 10.23 -11.13
CA PHE A 56 -6.86 10.54 -9.71
C PHE A 56 -8.17 10.31 -8.96
N THR A 57 -8.08 9.71 -7.78
CA THR A 57 -9.24 9.46 -6.92
C THR A 57 -9.00 10.00 -5.52
N HIS A 58 -10.06 10.19 -4.75
CA HIS A 58 -9.94 10.51 -3.34
C HIS A 58 -9.11 9.46 -2.60
N TYR A 59 -8.08 9.92 -1.88
CA TYR A 59 -7.27 9.07 -1.02
C TYR A 59 -7.76 9.22 0.43
N SER A 60 -8.30 8.14 0.98
CA SER A 60 -8.62 8.04 2.40
C SER A 60 -7.52 7.24 3.10
N PRO A 61 -6.76 7.84 4.04
CA PRO A 61 -5.78 7.10 4.83
C PRO A 61 -6.41 5.97 5.65
N ALA A 62 -7.68 6.12 6.06
CA ALA A 62 -8.42 5.10 6.78
C ALA A 62 -8.70 3.89 5.88
N ASP A 63 -9.15 4.11 4.64
CA ASP A 63 -9.43 3.02 3.69
C ASP A 63 -8.14 2.31 3.26
N ALA A 64 -7.06 3.06 3.09
CA ALA A 64 -5.74 2.50 2.82
C ALA A 64 -5.29 1.57 3.95
N LYS A 65 -5.46 2.01 5.21
CA LYS A 65 -5.12 1.21 6.39
C LYS A 65 -6.00 -0.05 6.48
N LEU A 66 -7.31 0.07 6.26
CA LEU A 66 -8.23 -1.07 6.26
C LEU A 66 -7.89 -2.08 5.16
N ASN A 67 -7.54 -1.62 3.97
CA ASN A 67 -7.09 -2.49 2.88
C ASN A 67 -5.77 -3.21 3.23
N ASP A 68 -4.82 -2.53 3.86
CA ASP A 68 -3.57 -3.14 4.29
C ASP A 68 -3.80 -4.20 5.38
N GLU A 69 -4.69 -3.92 6.34
CA GLU A 69 -5.11 -4.88 7.36
C GLU A 69 -5.85 -6.08 6.74
N ALA A 70 -6.73 -5.86 5.76
CA ALA A 70 -7.44 -6.92 5.06
C ALA A 70 -6.52 -7.84 4.24
N LYS A 71 -5.30 -7.38 3.90
CA LYS A 71 -4.26 -8.17 3.23
C LYS A 71 -3.21 -8.75 4.20
N SER A 72 -3.42 -8.62 5.50
CA SER A 72 -2.43 -8.99 6.52
C SER A 72 -2.89 -10.15 7.41
N LEU A 73 -1.94 -11.00 7.78
CA LEU A 73 -2.07 -12.03 8.81
C LEU A 73 -1.22 -11.70 10.03
N PHE A 74 -1.81 -11.93 11.19
CA PHE A 74 -1.11 -11.93 12.47
C PHE A 74 -0.90 -13.37 12.93
N VAL A 75 0.35 -13.78 12.98
CA VAL A 75 0.76 -15.15 13.33
C VAL A 75 1.44 -15.10 14.70
N THR A 76 1.04 -15.96 15.62
CA THR A 76 1.66 -16.08 16.94
C THR A 76 2.49 -17.35 17.04
N ASP A 77 3.20 -17.49 18.16
CA ASP A 77 3.88 -18.74 18.56
C ASP A 77 4.90 -19.26 17.52
N ILE A 78 5.50 -18.34 16.75
CA ILE A 78 6.57 -18.66 15.80
C ILE A 78 7.85 -18.98 16.61
N PRO A 79 8.49 -20.15 16.42
CA PRO A 79 9.71 -20.51 17.13
C PRO A 79 10.86 -19.52 16.92
N LEU A 80 11.62 -19.22 17.99
CA LEU A 80 12.72 -18.24 17.97
C LEU A 80 13.90 -18.60 17.06
N PHE A 81 14.03 -19.87 16.67
CA PHE A 81 15.07 -20.30 15.73
C PHE A 81 14.73 -19.99 14.26
N LEU A 82 13.47 -19.61 13.97
CA LEU A 82 13.08 -19.19 12.62
C LEU A 82 13.39 -17.71 12.41
N ASN A 83 13.94 -17.40 11.24
CA ASN A 83 14.16 -16.03 10.81
C ASN A 83 13.07 -15.53 9.83
N GLU A 84 13.07 -14.23 9.56
CA GLU A 84 12.10 -13.58 8.68
C GLU A 84 12.05 -14.20 7.28
N THR A 85 13.21 -14.57 6.71
CA THR A 85 13.28 -15.19 5.38
C THR A 85 12.59 -16.55 5.34
N GLN A 86 12.81 -17.39 6.36
CA GLN A 86 12.18 -18.70 6.47
C GLN A 86 10.66 -18.58 6.64
N VAL A 87 10.21 -17.64 7.49
CA VAL A 87 8.78 -17.36 7.68
C VAL A 87 8.18 -16.86 6.36
N ARG A 88 8.79 -15.85 5.71
CA ARG A 88 8.34 -15.33 4.42
C ARG A 88 8.18 -16.45 3.39
N GLN A 89 9.20 -17.30 3.24
CA GLN A 89 9.17 -18.42 2.30
C GLN A 89 8.06 -19.43 2.62
N ALA A 90 7.80 -19.70 3.90
CA ALA A 90 6.72 -20.58 4.31
C ALA A 90 5.34 -20.05 3.87
N PHE A 91 5.12 -18.74 3.99
CA PHE A 91 3.86 -18.07 3.62
C PHE A 91 3.75 -17.76 2.13
N SER A 92 4.85 -17.71 1.37
CA SER A 92 4.82 -17.47 -0.08
C SER A 92 3.98 -18.47 -0.87
N ARG A 93 3.68 -19.66 -0.31
CA ARG A 93 2.81 -20.65 -0.94
C ARG A 93 1.35 -20.20 -1.08
N TYR A 94 0.90 -19.26 -0.23
CA TYR A 94 -0.47 -18.75 -0.22
C TYR A 94 -0.63 -17.51 -1.09
N GLY A 95 0.47 -16.83 -1.42
CA GLY A 95 0.51 -15.66 -2.28
C GLY A 95 1.81 -14.87 -2.13
N THR A 96 1.96 -13.83 -2.95
CA THR A 96 3.15 -12.95 -2.89
C THR A 96 3.15 -12.14 -1.60
N VAL A 97 4.09 -12.45 -0.69
CA VAL A 97 4.33 -11.71 0.56
C VAL A 97 5.10 -10.42 0.25
N ILE A 98 4.49 -9.27 0.57
CA ILE A 98 5.06 -7.94 0.35
C ILE A 98 5.70 -7.36 1.61
N LYS A 99 5.31 -7.85 2.79
CA LYS A 99 5.88 -7.44 4.08
C LYS A 99 5.88 -8.64 5.03
N CYS A 100 6.99 -8.87 5.70
CA CYS A 100 7.08 -9.82 6.80
C CYS A 100 7.81 -9.11 7.93
N LYS A 101 7.24 -9.07 9.13
CA LYS A 101 7.89 -8.48 10.29
C LYS A 101 7.73 -9.42 11.48
N LEU A 102 8.85 -9.85 12.05
CA LEU A 102 8.86 -10.63 13.29
C LEU A 102 9.11 -9.70 14.48
N THR A 103 8.29 -9.83 15.52
CA THR A 103 8.42 -9.08 16.77
C THR A 103 8.54 -10.06 17.93
N PRO A 104 9.63 -10.03 18.73
CA PRO A 104 9.79 -10.94 19.86
C PRO A 104 8.66 -10.77 20.89
N LYS A 105 8.12 -11.89 21.38
CA LYS A 105 7.13 -11.96 22.46
C LYS A 105 7.43 -13.16 23.38
N LYS A 106 8.03 -12.87 24.54
CA LYS A 106 8.49 -13.89 25.51
C LYS A 106 9.41 -14.93 24.87
N HIS A 107 8.91 -16.14 24.62
CA HIS A 107 9.65 -17.29 24.11
C HIS A 107 9.36 -17.60 22.63
N TYR A 108 8.64 -16.72 21.94
CA TYR A 108 8.25 -16.86 20.53
C TYR A 108 8.36 -15.52 19.80
N TYR A 109 8.20 -15.55 18.48
CA TYR A 109 7.90 -14.37 17.67
C TYR A 109 6.40 -14.26 17.40
N ASN A 110 5.92 -13.01 17.33
CA ASN A 110 4.72 -12.66 16.58
C ASN A 110 5.14 -12.24 15.17
N GLY A 111 4.49 -12.77 14.15
CA GLY A 111 4.67 -12.39 12.75
C GLY A 111 3.52 -11.51 12.26
N HIS A 112 3.87 -10.41 11.59
CA HIS A 112 2.95 -9.65 10.76
C HIS A 112 3.32 -9.87 9.28
N ILE A 113 2.47 -10.61 8.57
CA ILE A 113 2.68 -11.00 7.17
C ILE A 113 1.64 -10.27 6.34
N GLN A 114 2.06 -9.45 5.39
CA GLN A 114 1.17 -8.76 4.45
C GLN A 114 1.37 -9.33 3.05
N PHE A 115 0.27 -9.64 2.38
CA PHE A 115 0.24 -10.12 1.01
C PHE A 115 -0.08 -9.00 0.02
N SER A 116 0.23 -9.24 -1.25
CA SER A 116 -0.16 -8.35 -2.35
C SER A 116 -1.68 -8.30 -2.59
N SER A 117 -2.37 -9.42 -2.35
CA SER A 117 -3.82 -9.60 -2.56
C SER A 117 -4.49 -10.22 -1.32
N THR A 118 -5.80 -9.97 -1.19
CA THR A 118 -6.68 -10.59 -0.18
C THR A 118 -6.94 -12.07 -0.45
N ASP A 119 -6.71 -12.56 -1.67
CA ASP A 119 -6.92 -13.98 -2.04
C ASP A 119 -6.03 -14.94 -1.25
N ALA A 120 -4.88 -14.45 -0.76
CA ALA A 120 -4.03 -15.22 0.14
C ALA A 120 -4.68 -15.40 1.52
N ILE A 121 -5.49 -14.45 1.97
CA ILE A 121 -6.16 -14.43 3.27
C ILE A 121 -7.38 -15.34 3.28
N THR A 122 -8.13 -15.40 2.16
CA THR A 122 -9.33 -16.26 2.07
C THR A 122 -9.02 -17.74 2.31
N GLN A 123 -7.80 -18.19 1.97
CA GLN A 123 -7.33 -19.56 2.24
C GLN A 123 -7.20 -19.91 3.73
N PHE A 124 -7.19 -18.90 4.62
CA PHE A 124 -7.14 -19.07 6.07
C PHE A 124 -8.50 -18.94 6.74
N ASN A 125 -9.52 -18.42 6.05
CA ASN A 125 -10.86 -18.26 6.60
C ASN A 125 -11.67 -19.57 6.63
N ASP A 126 -11.20 -20.61 5.92
CA ASP A 126 -11.85 -21.92 5.80
C ASP A 126 -11.24 -23.01 6.71
N ILE A 127 -10.37 -22.65 7.66
CA ILE A 127 -9.69 -23.55 8.60
C ILE A 127 -10.29 -23.41 10.00
#